data_AF-A0A9L0ILI1-F1
#
_entry.id   AF-A0A9L0ILI1-F1
#
_cell.length_a   1.000
_cell.length_b   1.000
_cell.length_c   1.000
_cell.angle_alpha   90.00
_cell.angle_beta   90.00
_cell.angle_gamma   90.00
#
_symmetry.space_group_name_H-M   'P 1'
#
loop_
_entity.id
_entity.type
_entity.pdbx_description
1 polymer ?
#
loop_
_entity_poly.entity_id
_entity_poly.type
_entity_poly.pdbx_seq_one_letter_code
_entity_poly.pdbx_strand_id
1 'polypeptide(L)'
;MRLCPLPAVNSWMSCKHFPCTDFFIEQIFPVGGCCEALAHYLAKDLGLVGTLNFTNCVNLEMTMKHFLFLVAAAAGFLPVVIIRAKPASVPYHTLLTELATVQEEIVTVHNTLRRGVVPPASNMLKMNWSEEAAQNARRLSTQCELIESKAVERRITNTFCGENMHLTSYPISWSNVIGIWFSESKYFKYGQWISTDDEVIIEHYTQLVWATSYLIGCGISSCSKRRSTQYLYVCHYCHEGNDPDKKNVPYNMGTPCKDCPNDCEDRLCTNPCLYYDESNKCKTQKEALGCSHLSVKLFCKATCLCDTEIK
;
A
#
# COMPACT_ATOMS: atom_id res chain seq x y z
N MET A 1 35.26 -49.71 32.43
CA MET A 1 36.57 -49.03 32.35
C MET A 1 36.47 -47.93 31.32
N ARG A 2 37.04 -46.76 31.63
CA ARG A 2 37.10 -45.57 30.77
C ARG A 2 37.74 -45.91 29.41
N LEU A 3 37.36 -45.17 28.37
CA LEU A 3 38.24 -44.22 27.64
C LEU A 3 37.54 -43.67 26.38
N CYS A 4 37.39 -42.35 26.32
CA CYS A 4 37.52 -41.61 25.05
C CYS A 4 39.02 -41.49 24.71
N PRO A 5 39.36 -41.26 23.43
CA PRO A 5 39.88 -39.92 23.07
C PRO A 5 39.41 -39.37 21.70
N LEU A 6 39.30 -38.03 21.66
CA LEU A 6 39.26 -37.10 20.50
C LEU A 6 40.71 -36.79 19.99
N PRO A 7 41.05 -35.82 19.07
CA PRO A 7 40.30 -35.04 18.03
C PRO A 7 41.09 -34.80 16.67
N ALA A 8 40.52 -33.90 15.82
CA ALA A 8 41.12 -32.99 14.79
C ALA A 8 40.96 -33.42 13.31
N VAL A 9 40.60 -32.55 12.34
CA VAL A 9 41.23 -31.29 11.90
C VAL A 9 40.25 -30.31 11.20
N ASN A 10 40.58 -29.02 11.28
CA ASN A 10 39.94 -27.79 10.79
C ASN A 10 39.84 -27.59 9.26
N SER A 11 38.89 -26.75 8.82
CA SER A 11 39.12 -25.78 7.73
C SER A 11 38.27 -24.52 7.94
N TRP A 12 38.91 -23.35 7.87
CA TRP A 12 38.33 -22.01 7.97
C TRP A 12 38.42 -21.34 6.59
N MET A 13 37.37 -20.61 6.19
CA MET A 13 37.49 -19.52 5.20
C MET A 13 36.67 -18.30 5.66
N SER A 14 37.24 -17.14 5.39
CA SER A 14 37.07 -15.85 6.07
C SER A 14 36.05 -14.95 5.37
N CYS A 15 35.15 -14.29 6.13
CA CYS A 15 34.41 -13.10 5.67
C CYS A 15 34.96 -11.86 6.39
N LYS A 16 35.51 -10.91 5.60
CA LYS A 16 35.87 -9.56 6.06
C LYS A 16 34.95 -8.53 5.37
N HIS A 17 34.41 -7.63 6.20
CA HIS A 17 33.96 -6.25 5.93
C HIS A 17 32.63 -6.04 5.18
N PHE A 18 31.56 -5.71 5.93
CA PHE A 18 30.64 -4.60 5.62
C PHE A 18 30.05 -4.03 6.95
N PRO A 19 29.99 -2.70 7.13
CA PRO A 19 29.53 -2.07 8.37
C PRO A 19 28.00 -2.03 8.51
N CYS A 20 27.53 -2.15 9.76
CA CYS A 20 26.13 -2.10 10.15
C CYS A 20 25.63 -0.65 10.35
N THR A 21 24.49 -0.31 9.76
CA THR A 21 23.52 0.65 10.32
C THR A 21 22.10 0.29 9.89
N ASP A 22 21.25 0.08 10.89
CA ASP A 22 19.79 0.32 10.96
C ASP A 22 18.76 -0.63 10.32
N PHE A 23 18.24 -1.48 11.21
CA PHE A 23 16.84 -1.63 11.65
C PHE A 23 15.73 -2.25 10.77
N PHE A 24 15.03 -3.20 11.43
CA PHE A 24 13.72 -3.84 11.18
C PHE A 24 13.59 -4.84 10.04
N ILE A 25 13.55 -6.15 10.39
CA ILE A 25 12.50 -7.10 9.95
C ILE A 25 12.31 -8.17 11.05
N GLU A 26 11.04 -8.42 11.42
CA GLU A 26 10.58 -9.56 12.20
C GLU A 26 11.03 -10.90 11.58
N GLN A 27 11.71 -11.76 12.35
CA GLN A 27 11.77 -13.20 12.03
C GLN A 27 11.37 -14.03 13.25
N ILE A 28 10.30 -14.78 13.05
CA ILE A 28 9.82 -15.84 13.95
C ILE A 28 10.82 -17.00 13.86
N PHE A 29 11.55 -17.28 14.94
CA PHE A 29 12.31 -18.52 15.13
C PHE A 29 11.70 -19.35 16.27
N PRO A 30 11.72 -20.69 16.19
CA PRO A 30 11.13 -21.57 17.19
C PRO A 30 11.84 -21.47 18.55
N VAL A 31 11.03 -21.60 19.59
CA VAL A 31 11.39 -21.53 21.01
C VAL A 31 12.46 -22.59 21.34
N GLY A 32 13.72 -22.18 21.46
CA GLY A 32 14.82 -23.07 21.85
C GLY A 32 16.22 -22.53 21.61
N GLY A 33 16.41 -21.58 20.68
CA GLY A 33 17.74 -21.06 20.33
C GLY A 33 18.21 -19.80 21.08
N CYS A 34 17.36 -19.13 21.87
CA CYS A 34 17.71 -17.84 22.48
C CYS A 34 18.57 -17.93 23.75
N CYS A 35 18.77 -19.11 24.34
CA CYS A 35 19.56 -19.24 25.57
C CYS A 35 21.08 -19.24 25.34
N GLU A 36 21.57 -19.73 24.21
CA GLU A 36 23.03 -19.78 23.95
C GLU A 36 23.60 -18.43 23.48
N ALA A 37 22.80 -17.62 22.76
CA ALA A 37 23.25 -16.31 22.28
C ALA A 37 23.31 -15.24 23.38
N LEU A 38 22.40 -15.30 24.37
CA LEU A 38 22.35 -14.31 25.45
C LEU A 38 23.46 -14.52 26.49
N ALA A 39 23.83 -15.78 26.77
CA ALA A 39 24.92 -16.10 27.70
C ALA A 39 26.30 -15.68 27.16
N HIS A 40 26.49 -15.78 25.83
CA HIS A 40 27.74 -15.38 25.18
C HIS A 40 27.96 -13.86 25.14
N TYR A 41 26.87 -13.08 25.10
CA TYR A 41 26.92 -11.61 25.11
C TYR A 41 27.18 -11.07 26.53
N LEU A 42 26.53 -11.64 27.55
CA LEU A 42 26.68 -11.19 28.95
C LEU A 42 28.03 -11.56 29.58
N ALA A 43 28.68 -12.63 29.13
CA ALA A 43 29.99 -13.03 29.66
C ALA A 43 31.15 -12.14 29.15
N LYS A 44 30.97 -11.41 28.04
CA LYS A 44 32.04 -10.62 27.42
C LYS A 44 32.20 -9.22 28.02
N ASP A 45 31.13 -8.65 28.59
CA ASP A 45 31.14 -7.28 29.16
C ASP A 45 31.38 -7.23 30.68
N LEU A 46 31.36 -8.36 31.39
CA LEU A 46 31.47 -8.39 32.86
C LEU A 46 32.71 -9.11 33.43
N GLY A 47 33.62 -9.61 32.59
CA GLY A 47 34.94 -10.08 33.06
C GLY A 47 34.90 -11.19 34.13
N LEU A 48 33.87 -12.03 34.16
CA LEU A 48 33.73 -13.11 35.14
C LEU A 48 34.12 -14.45 34.50
N VAL A 49 35.38 -14.86 34.70
CA VAL A 49 35.81 -16.25 34.44
C VAL A 49 35.33 -17.10 35.62
N GLY A 50 34.25 -17.86 35.41
CA GLY A 50 33.77 -18.81 36.40
C GLY A 50 32.97 -19.93 35.73
N THR A 51 33.51 -21.15 35.74
CA THR A 51 32.82 -22.36 35.24
C THR A 51 31.58 -22.65 36.08
N LEU A 52 30.39 -22.51 35.48
CA LEU A 52 29.12 -22.88 36.13
C LEU A 52 28.79 -24.35 35.85
N ASN A 53 28.78 -25.18 36.91
CA ASN A 53 28.30 -26.55 36.85
C ASN A 53 26.77 -26.62 36.97
N PHE A 54 26.18 -27.64 36.34
CA PHE A 54 24.73 -27.88 36.13
C PHE A 54 23.87 -27.85 37.41
N THR A 55 24.48 -27.98 38.59
CA THR A 55 23.78 -28.05 39.88
C THR A 55 23.35 -26.68 40.44
N ASN A 56 23.89 -25.57 39.93
CA ASN A 56 23.52 -24.22 40.38
C ASN A 56 22.32 -23.60 39.63
N CYS A 57 21.78 -24.28 38.61
CA CYS A 57 20.64 -23.77 37.84
C CYS A 57 19.29 -23.92 38.57
N VAL A 58 19.18 -24.86 39.51
CA VAL A 58 17.89 -25.21 40.14
C VAL A 58 17.54 -24.28 41.31
N ASN A 59 18.52 -23.62 41.94
CA ASN A 59 18.27 -22.72 43.08
C ASN A 59 18.09 -21.23 42.71
N LEU A 60 18.20 -20.87 41.43
CA LEU A 60 17.86 -19.52 40.95
C LEU A 60 16.38 -19.36 40.54
N GLU A 61 15.60 -20.44 40.54
CA GLU A 61 14.20 -20.42 40.08
C GLU A 61 13.22 -19.89 41.15
N MET A 62 13.57 -19.95 42.44
CA MET A 62 12.63 -19.64 43.54
C MET A 62 12.69 -18.21 44.09
N THR A 63 13.80 -17.48 43.89
CA THR A 63 13.94 -16.10 44.40
C THR A 63 13.64 -15.03 43.35
N MET A 64 13.60 -15.39 42.06
CA MET A 64 13.29 -14.45 40.97
C MET A 64 11.78 -14.26 40.71
N LYS A 65 10.91 -15.03 41.36
CA LYS A 65 9.45 -14.84 41.27
C LYS A 65 8.91 -13.74 42.18
N HIS A 66 9.63 -13.34 43.23
CA HIS A 66 9.15 -12.30 44.15
C HIS A 66 9.62 -10.88 43.79
N PHE A 67 10.68 -10.73 42.99
CA PHE A 67 11.13 -9.41 42.51
C PHE A 67 10.41 -8.92 41.25
N LEU A 68 9.82 -9.83 40.46
CA LEU A 68 9.06 -9.46 39.25
C LEU A 68 7.66 -8.89 39.56
N PHE A 69 7.15 -9.04 40.80
CA PHE A 69 5.86 -8.47 41.19
C PHE A 69 5.94 -7.07 41.83
N LEU A 70 7.12 -6.56 42.13
CA LEU A 70 7.27 -5.22 42.73
C LEU A 70 7.64 -4.12 41.72
N VAL A 71 8.00 -4.46 40.48
CA VAL A 71 8.25 -3.47 39.41
C VAL A 71 6.98 -3.18 38.59
N ALA A 72 5.97 -4.05 38.67
CA ALA A 72 4.71 -3.91 37.92
C ALA A 72 3.72 -2.87 38.49
N ALA A 73 4.02 -2.23 39.63
CA ALA A 73 3.10 -1.31 40.31
C ALA A 73 3.41 0.19 40.11
N ALA A 74 4.46 0.55 39.37
CA ALA A 74 4.86 1.96 39.19
C ALA A 74 5.01 2.42 37.73
N ALA A 75 4.83 1.54 36.75
CA ALA A 75 4.62 1.95 35.36
C ALA A 75 3.12 2.20 35.15
N GLY A 76 2.64 3.32 35.67
CA GLY A 76 1.31 3.80 35.36
C GLY A 76 1.11 3.75 33.85
N PHE A 77 0.01 3.14 33.43
CA PHE A 77 -0.52 3.24 32.08
C PHE A 77 -0.69 4.73 31.77
N LEU A 78 0.37 5.37 31.26
CA LEU A 78 0.22 6.61 30.52
C LEU A 78 -0.61 6.21 29.30
N PRO A 79 -1.84 6.72 29.14
CA PRO A 79 -2.51 6.55 27.87
C PRO A 79 -1.55 7.18 26.85
N VAL A 80 -1.02 6.38 25.93
CA VAL A 80 -0.34 6.91 24.76
C VAL A 80 -1.44 7.63 23.99
N VAL A 81 -1.65 8.89 24.32
CA VAL A 81 -2.46 9.81 23.55
C VAL A 81 -1.72 9.90 22.22
N ILE A 82 -2.17 9.13 21.23
CA ILE A 82 -1.71 9.28 19.85
C ILE A 82 -2.23 10.65 19.42
N ILE A 83 -1.46 11.69 19.70
CA ILE A 83 -1.72 13.02 19.15
C ILE A 83 -1.54 12.86 17.65
N ARG A 84 -2.65 12.78 16.90
CA ARG A 84 -2.63 12.90 15.44
C ARG A 84 -2.03 14.27 15.11
N ALA A 85 -0.74 14.29 14.85
CA ALA A 85 -0.04 15.50 14.44
C ALA A 85 -0.70 16.00 13.15
N LYS A 86 -1.08 17.27 13.12
CA LYS A 86 -1.55 17.90 11.88
C LYS A 86 -0.41 17.86 10.85
N PRO A 87 -0.68 17.52 9.58
CA PRO A 87 0.34 17.59 8.54
C PRO A 87 0.99 18.98 8.50
N ALA A 88 2.31 19.02 8.29
CA ALA A 88 3.02 20.28 8.14
C ALA A 88 2.64 20.93 6.80
N SER A 89 2.56 22.27 6.81
CA SER A 89 2.36 23.05 5.59
C SER A 89 3.63 23.01 4.73
N VAL A 90 3.47 22.93 3.40
CA VAL A 90 4.58 22.92 2.43
C VAL A 90 4.42 24.02 1.37
N PRO A 91 5.50 24.53 0.76
CA PRO A 91 5.38 25.59 -0.24
C PRO A 91 4.54 25.14 -1.46
N TYR A 92 3.52 25.90 -1.85
CA TYR A 92 2.59 25.51 -2.92
C TYR A 92 3.28 25.14 -4.26
N HIS A 93 4.32 25.87 -4.64
CA HIS A 93 5.01 25.62 -5.92
C HIS A 93 5.69 24.25 -5.98
N THR A 94 5.97 23.61 -4.85
CA THR A 94 6.55 22.25 -4.80
C THR A 94 5.48 21.16 -4.96
N LEU A 95 4.20 21.53 -5.07
CA LEU A 95 3.08 20.61 -5.22
C LEU A 95 2.53 20.55 -6.66
N LEU A 96 3.04 21.42 -7.53
CA LEU A 96 2.60 21.52 -8.92
C LEU A 96 2.91 20.23 -9.67
N THR A 97 1.88 19.65 -10.28
CA THR A 97 1.97 18.33 -10.93
C THR A 97 2.56 18.40 -12.33
N GLU A 98 2.98 19.57 -12.79
CA GLU A 98 3.86 19.76 -13.95
C GLU A 98 5.31 19.34 -13.65
N LEU A 99 5.68 19.26 -12.36
CA LEU A 99 7.02 18.84 -11.93
C LEU A 99 7.13 17.31 -11.94
N ALA A 100 8.09 16.77 -12.68
CA ALA A 100 8.31 15.32 -12.79
C ALA A 100 8.56 14.65 -11.42
N THR A 101 9.23 15.32 -10.50
CA THR A 101 9.47 14.81 -9.13
C THR A 101 8.17 14.62 -8.34
N VAL A 102 7.17 15.48 -8.55
CA VAL A 102 5.85 15.38 -7.92
C VAL A 102 5.05 14.23 -8.55
N GLN A 103 5.12 14.08 -9.87
CA GLN A 103 4.49 12.97 -10.58
C GLN A 103 5.05 11.63 -10.10
N GLU A 104 6.37 11.54 -9.95
CA GLU A 104 7.07 10.36 -9.42
C GLU A 104 6.71 10.08 -7.96
N GLU A 105 6.63 11.11 -7.10
CA GLU A 105 6.16 10.96 -5.71
C GLU A 105 4.77 10.32 -5.68
N ILE A 106 3.81 10.88 -6.43
CA ILE A 106 2.42 10.41 -6.47
C ILE A 106 2.39 8.95 -6.90
N VAL A 107 2.99 8.61 -8.04
CA VAL A 107 2.98 7.24 -8.58
C VAL A 107 3.67 6.26 -7.61
N THR A 108 4.79 6.67 -7.01
CA THR A 108 5.54 5.82 -6.06
C THR A 108 4.74 5.52 -4.81
N VAL A 109 4.08 6.52 -4.22
CA VAL A 109 3.23 6.34 -3.03
C VAL A 109 2.07 5.40 -3.35
N HIS A 110 1.38 5.61 -4.48
CA HIS A 110 0.28 4.74 -4.90
C HIS A 110 0.73 3.29 -5.08
N ASN A 111 1.81 3.05 -5.83
CA ASN A 111 2.32 1.71 -6.06
C ASN A 111 2.80 1.04 -4.77
N THR A 112 3.40 1.79 -3.84
CA THR A 112 3.77 1.27 -2.52
C THR A 112 2.56 0.79 -1.73
N LEU A 113 1.48 1.58 -1.69
CA LEU A 113 0.25 1.19 -1.01
C LEU A 113 -0.43 -0.01 -1.67
N ARG A 114 -0.44 -0.05 -3.01
CA ARG A 114 -1.03 -1.15 -3.81
C ARG A 114 -0.32 -2.48 -3.60
N ARG A 115 1.00 -2.49 -3.39
CA ARG A 115 1.77 -3.70 -3.03
C ARG A 115 1.43 -4.24 -1.64
N GLY A 116 1.09 -3.33 -0.73
CA GLY A 116 0.87 -3.59 0.68
C GLY A 116 -0.57 -3.90 1.08
N VAL A 117 -1.48 -4.10 0.12
CA VAL A 117 -2.90 -4.36 0.43
C VAL A 117 -3.08 -5.67 1.19
N VAL A 118 -4.07 -5.66 2.10
CA VAL A 118 -4.49 -6.82 2.87
C VAL A 118 -6.01 -6.97 2.70
N PRO A 119 -6.50 -8.14 2.24
CA PRO A 119 -5.74 -9.32 1.81
C PRO A 119 -4.89 -9.06 0.53
N PRO A 120 -3.87 -9.89 0.24
CA PRO A 120 -3.05 -9.70 -0.95
C PRO A 120 -3.86 -9.83 -2.25
N ALA A 121 -3.45 -9.09 -3.27
CA ALA A 121 -4.11 -9.04 -4.57
C ALA A 121 -3.37 -9.85 -5.64
N SER A 122 -4.06 -10.66 -6.44
CA SER A 122 -3.46 -11.44 -7.53
C SER A 122 -3.33 -10.69 -8.86
N ASN A 123 -4.12 -9.63 -9.07
CA ASN A 123 -4.25 -8.90 -10.34
C ASN A 123 -3.98 -7.39 -10.23
N MET A 124 -3.31 -6.92 -9.17
CA MET A 124 -3.12 -5.49 -8.93
C MET A 124 -2.17 -4.88 -9.96
N LEU A 125 -2.65 -4.03 -10.88
CA LEU A 125 -1.78 -3.38 -11.85
C LEU A 125 -0.87 -2.32 -11.22
N LYS A 126 0.34 -2.20 -11.78
CA LYS A 126 1.24 -1.07 -11.52
C LYS A 126 0.66 0.20 -12.14
N MET A 127 0.58 1.26 -11.34
CA MET A 127 0.17 2.58 -11.81
C MET A 127 1.32 3.31 -12.50
N ASN A 128 0.99 4.03 -13.57
CA ASN A 128 1.86 4.93 -14.31
C ASN A 128 1.21 6.32 -14.43
N TRP A 129 2.04 7.36 -14.60
CA TRP A 129 1.53 8.71 -14.81
C TRP A 129 0.88 8.86 -16.20
N SER A 130 -0.27 9.52 -16.25
CA SER A 130 -0.94 9.93 -17.50
C SER A 130 -1.10 11.45 -17.53
N GLU A 131 -0.44 12.07 -18.49
CA GLU A 131 -0.52 13.52 -18.67
C GLU A 131 -1.90 13.97 -19.17
N GLU A 132 -2.61 13.15 -19.97
CA GLU A 132 -4.00 13.44 -20.38
C GLU A 132 -4.93 13.50 -19.16
N ALA A 133 -4.79 12.54 -18.24
CA ALA A 133 -5.57 12.53 -17.00
C ALA A 133 -5.18 13.72 -16.10
N ALA A 134 -3.90 14.06 -16.03
CA ALA A 134 -3.42 15.20 -15.24
C ALA A 134 -3.96 16.53 -15.76
N GLN A 135 -4.05 16.71 -17.08
CA GLN A 135 -4.65 17.90 -17.69
C GLN A 135 -6.13 18.04 -17.32
N ASN A 136 -6.89 16.94 -17.34
CA ASN A 136 -8.29 16.95 -16.90
C ASN A 136 -8.39 17.28 -15.39
N ALA A 137 -7.55 16.67 -14.55
CA ALA A 137 -7.52 16.93 -13.12
C ALA A 137 -7.13 18.38 -12.78
N ARG A 138 -6.10 18.95 -13.44
CA ARG A 138 -5.71 20.36 -13.29
C ARG A 138 -6.83 21.31 -13.73
N ARG A 139 -7.54 21.00 -14.83
CA ARG A 139 -8.70 21.79 -15.25
C ARG A 139 -9.79 21.77 -14.19
N LEU A 140 -10.12 20.59 -13.65
CA LEU A 140 -11.13 20.47 -12.61
C LEU A 140 -10.74 21.19 -11.32
N SER A 141 -9.49 21.09 -10.86
CA SER A 141 -9.06 21.72 -9.61
C SER A 141 -9.26 23.24 -9.62
N THR A 142 -9.21 23.90 -10.79
CA THR A 142 -9.47 25.34 -10.91
C THR A 142 -10.91 25.74 -10.60
N GLN A 143 -11.86 24.81 -10.65
CA GLN A 143 -13.26 25.09 -10.33
C GLN A 143 -13.45 25.38 -8.84
N CYS A 144 -12.55 24.89 -7.98
CA CYS A 144 -12.53 25.19 -6.56
C CYS A 144 -13.81 24.77 -5.81
N GLU A 145 -14.42 23.67 -6.23
CA GLU A 145 -15.61 23.09 -5.64
C GLU A 145 -15.37 21.59 -5.40
N LEU A 146 -15.87 21.08 -4.27
CA LEU A 146 -15.88 19.63 -3.98
C LEU A 146 -17.15 19.02 -4.58
N ILE A 147 -17.23 19.06 -5.90
CA ILE A 147 -18.31 18.47 -6.67
C ILE A 147 -17.68 17.52 -7.66
N GLU A 148 -18.19 16.29 -7.67
CA GLU A 148 -17.73 15.28 -8.61
C GLU A 148 -17.93 15.77 -10.05
N SER A 149 -16.90 15.64 -10.88
CA SER A 149 -16.99 15.99 -12.30
C SER A 149 -17.91 15.06 -13.09
N LYS A 150 -18.27 15.43 -14.32
CA LYS A 150 -19.01 14.50 -15.20
C LYS A 150 -18.05 13.47 -15.77
N ALA A 151 -18.47 12.21 -15.91
CA ALA A 151 -17.64 11.15 -16.48
C ALA A 151 -17.01 11.52 -17.84
N VAL A 152 -17.74 12.24 -18.71
CA VAL A 152 -17.23 12.73 -20.00
C VAL A 152 -16.07 13.71 -19.89
N GLU A 153 -15.98 14.48 -18.79
CA GLU A 153 -14.88 15.41 -18.51
C GLU A 153 -13.63 14.68 -18.01
N ARG A 154 -13.78 13.43 -17.57
CA ARG A 154 -12.71 12.54 -17.12
C ARG A 154 -12.26 11.55 -18.20
N ARG A 155 -12.76 11.67 -19.42
CA ARG A 155 -12.38 10.77 -20.51
C ARG A 155 -10.99 11.13 -21.03
N ILE A 156 -10.17 10.11 -21.28
CA ILE A 156 -8.89 10.22 -21.99
C ILE A 156 -8.89 9.29 -23.20
N THR A 157 -7.78 9.25 -23.94
CA THR A 157 -7.63 8.32 -25.05
C THR A 157 -7.88 6.87 -24.61
N ASN A 158 -8.86 6.23 -25.24
CA ASN A 158 -9.26 4.83 -25.03
C ASN A 158 -9.77 4.46 -23.62
N THR A 159 -10.19 5.39 -22.76
CA THR A 159 -10.83 5.03 -21.47
C THR A 159 -11.56 6.20 -20.78
N PHE A 160 -12.41 5.88 -19.80
CA PHE A 160 -12.85 6.80 -18.76
C PHE A 160 -11.95 6.72 -17.51
N CYS A 161 -12.12 7.67 -16.61
CA CYS A 161 -11.37 7.73 -15.36
C CYS A 161 -12.30 8.02 -14.17
N GLY A 162 -11.96 7.44 -13.02
CA GLY A 162 -12.50 7.77 -11.71
C GLY A 162 -11.85 9.03 -11.12
N GLU A 163 -12.21 9.39 -9.89
CA GLU A 163 -11.80 10.65 -9.28
C GLU A 163 -11.68 10.54 -7.75
N ASN A 164 -10.60 11.08 -7.20
CA ASN A 164 -10.50 11.44 -5.79
C ASN A 164 -10.25 12.94 -5.66
N MET A 165 -10.88 13.57 -4.68
CA MET A 165 -10.69 14.99 -4.37
C MET A 165 -10.34 15.20 -2.90
N HIS A 166 -9.61 16.26 -2.60
CA HIS A 166 -9.36 16.70 -1.23
C HIS A 166 -9.26 18.22 -1.16
N LEU A 167 -10.01 18.84 -0.24
CA LEU A 167 -9.96 20.28 0.01
C LEU A 167 -9.39 20.54 1.40
N THR A 168 -8.35 21.36 1.48
CA THR A 168 -7.72 21.76 2.74
C THR A 168 -7.49 23.27 2.77
N SER A 169 -7.36 23.85 3.96
CA SER A 169 -7.14 25.30 4.16
C SER A 169 -5.66 25.71 4.04
N TYR A 170 -4.74 24.76 3.96
CA TYR A 170 -3.32 25.00 3.78
C TYR A 170 -2.68 23.88 2.94
N PRO A 171 -1.62 24.16 2.18
CA PRO A 171 -1.00 23.19 1.29
C PRO A 171 -0.25 22.12 2.08
N ILE A 172 -0.44 20.85 1.72
CA ILE A 172 0.19 19.68 2.34
C ILE A 172 0.75 18.79 1.22
N SER A 173 1.76 17.97 1.52
CA SER A 173 2.37 17.09 0.51
C SER A 173 1.36 16.10 -0.10
N TRP A 174 1.60 15.69 -1.35
CA TRP A 174 0.81 14.66 -2.02
C TRP A 174 0.79 13.36 -1.23
N SER A 175 1.93 12.95 -0.66
CA SER A 175 2.00 11.81 0.27
C SER A 175 1.00 11.90 1.43
N ASN A 176 0.79 13.09 2.01
CA ASN A 176 -0.19 13.28 3.08
C ASN A 176 -1.63 13.19 2.57
N VAL A 177 -1.94 13.78 1.41
CA VAL A 177 -3.28 13.69 0.80
C VAL A 177 -3.64 12.24 0.48
N ILE A 178 -2.71 11.51 -0.16
CA ILE A 178 -2.88 10.10 -0.48
C ILE A 178 -3.03 9.26 0.81
N GLY A 179 -2.24 9.58 1.85
CA GLY A 179 -2.37 8.95 3.16
C GLY A 179 -3.73 9.19 3.83
N ILE A 180 -4.34 10.37 3.64
CA ILE A 180 -5.70 10.69 4.12
C ILE A 180 -6.73 9.80 3.41
N TRP A 181 -6.69 9.74 2.07
CA TRP A 181 -7.56 8.85 1.28
C TRP A 181 -7.36 7.38 1.67
N PHE A 182 -6.11 6.93 1.82
CA PHE A 182 -5.80 5.56 2.23
C PHE A 182 -6.29 5.24 3.65
N SER A 183 -6.39 6.24 4.54
CA SER A 183 -6.82 6.03 5.93
C SER A 183 -8.27 5.57 6.07
N GLU A 184 -9.07 5.66 5.00
CA GLU A 184 -10.41 5.07 4.93
C GLU A 184 -10.38 3.53 4.99
N SER A 185 -9.25 2.90 4.68
CA SER A 185 -9.00 1.45 4.83
C SER A 185 -9.39 0.92 6.21
N LYS A 186 -9.28 1.73 7.27
CA LYS A 186 -9.67 1.35 8.65
C LYS A 186 -11.17 1.01 8.79
N TYR A 187 -11.99 1.47 7.86
CA TYR A 187 -13.42 1.20 7.82
C TYR A 187 -13.80 0.18 6.73
N PHE A 188 -12.85 -0.22 5.91
CA PHE A 188 -13.06 -1.17 4.83
C PHE A 188 -12.79 -2.60 5.29
N LYS A 189 -13.66 -3.53 4.90
CA LYS A 189 -13.44 -4.97 5.04
C LYS A 189 -13.67 -5.64 3.70
N TYR A 190 -12.63 -6.30 3.17
CA TYR A 190 -12.69 -6.96 1.88
C TYR A 190 -13.85 -7.97 1.81
N GLY A 191 -14.64 -7.90 0.75
CA GLY A 191 -15.80 -8.77 0.52
C GLY A 191 -17.04 -8.42 1.34
N GLN A 192 -16.97 -7.45 2.26
CA GLN A 192 -18.11 -7.02 3.07
C GLN A 192 -18.68 -5.71 2.55
N TRP A 193 -19.99 -5.67 2.36
CA TRP A 193 -20.71 -4.43 2.11
C TRP A 193 -20.81 -3.62 3.39
N ILE A 194 -20.58 -2.31 3.30
CA ILE A 194 -20.81 -1.36 4.38
C ILE A 194 -22.30 -0.98 4.35
N SER A 195 -22.92 -0.82 5.51
CA SER A 195 -24.31 -0.38 5.59
C SER A 195 -24.43 1.05 5.05
N THR A 196 -25.51 1.35 4.33
CA THR A 196 -25.81 2.71 3.85
C THR A 196 -26.06 3.72 4.97
N ASP A 197 -26.31 3.22 6.19
CA ASP A 197 -26.59 4.04 7.38
C ASP A 197 -25.32 4.52 8.09
N ASP A 198 -24.19 3.89 7.80
CA ASP A 198 -22.91 4.29 8.33
C ASP A 198 -22.39 5.43 7.43
N GLU A 199 -22.35 6.67 7.93
CA GLU A 199 -21.77 7.86 7.24
C GLU A 199 -20.24 7.70 7.02
N VAL A 200 -19.85 6.61 6.38
CA VAL A 200 -18.48 6.12 6.27
C VAL A 200 -18.09 6.16 4.80
N ILE A 201 -17.10 6.98 4.50
CA ILE A 201 -16.52 7.10 3.16
C ILE A 201 -15.38 6.09 3.06
N ILE A 202 -15.45 5.22 2.04
CA ILE A 202 -14.39 4.28 1.66
C ILE A 202 -13.96 4.41 0.18
N GLU A 203 -14.63 5.29 -0.57
CA GLU A 203 -14.50 5.40 -2.02
C GLU A 203 -13.11 5.84 -2.45
N HIS A 204 -12.46 6.70 -1.66
CA HIS A 204 -11.13 7.14 -2.00
C HIS A 204 -10.13 6.00 -1.82
N TYR A 205 -10.26 5.24 -0.72
CA TYR A 205 -9.44 4.04 -0.52
C TYR A 205 -9.67 3.00 -1.61
N THR A 206 -10.92 2.63 -1.91
CA THR A 206 -11.18 1.58 -2.91
C THR A 206 -10.69 1.99 -4.29
N GLN A 207 -10.76 3.27 -4.65
CA GLN A 207 -10.19 3.78 -5.90
C GLN A 207 -8.65 3.69 -5.93
N LEU A 208 -7.96 4.02 -4.82
CA LEU A 208 -6.50 3.90 -4.72
C LEU A 208 -6.02 2.46 -4.99
N VAL A 209 -6.77 1.48 -4.49
CA VAL A 209 -6.43 0.05 -4.59
C VAL A 209 -7.25 -0.68 -5.66
N TRP A 210 -7.86 0.04 -6.61
CA TRP A 210 -8.62 -0.59 -7.68
C TRP A 210 -7.68 -1.29 -8.66
N ALA A 211 -7.82 -2.61 -8.83
CA ALA A 211 -6.84 -3.41 -9.56
C ALA A 211 -6.59 -2.92 -10.99
N THR A 212 -7.66 -2.51 -11.69
CA THR A 212 -7.62 -2.16 -13.12
C THR A 212 -7.27 -0.70 -13.40
N SER A 213 -7.24 0.16 -12.38
CA SER A 213 -6.81 1.55 -12.50
C SER A 213 -5.27 1.62 -12.55
N TYR A 214 -4.70 1.68 -13.75
CA TYR A 214 -3.26 1.64 -13.98
C TYR A 214 -2.66 2.96 -14.49
N LEU A 215 -3.50 3.93 -14.82
CA LEU A 215 -3.08 5.30 -15.13
C LEU A 215 -3.58 6.24 -14.05
N ILE A 216 -2.73 7.19 -13.66
CA ILE A 216 -3.09 8.25 -12.73
C ILE A 216 -2.61 9.60 -13.25
N GLY A 217 -3.43 10.62 -13.11
CA GLY A 217 -3.03 12.00 -13.35
C GLY A 217 -3.69 12.93 -12.35
N CYS A 218 -2.93 13.84 -11.78
CA CYS A 218 -3.40 14.69 -10.69
C CYS A 218 -3.18 16.18 -10.98
N GLY A 219 -3.93 17.02 -10.28
CA GLY A 219 -3.84 18.47 -10.32
C GLY A 219 -4.13 19.10 -8.96
N ILE A 220 -3.57 20.28 -8.73
CA ILE A 220 -3.83 21.10 -7.55
C ILE A 220 -4.13 22.53 -7.98
N SER A 221 -5.02 23.20 -7.24
CA SER A 221 -5.23 24.64 -7.40
C SER A 221 -5.40 25.35 -6.07
N SER A 222 -4.80 26.53 -5.97
CA SER A 222 -5.04 27.49 -4.90
C SER A 222 -6.33 28.28 -5.18
N CYS A 223 -7.31 28.10 -4.31
CA CYS A 223 -8.66 28.60 -4.41
C CYS A 223 -8.87 29.78 -3.46
N SER A 224 -8.85 31.00 -3.99
CA SER A 224 -9.13 32.21 -3.21
C SER A 224 -10.63 32.39 -3.00
N LYS A 225 -11.19 31.93 -1.87
CA LYS A 225 -12.60 32.17 -1.51
C LYS A 225 -12.71 33.24 -0.43
N ARG A 226 -13.17 34.44 -0.80
CA ARG A 226 -13.59 35.63 0.01
C ARG A 226 -12.75 36.00 1.25
N ARG A 227 -12.52 35.07 2.20
CA ARG A 227 -11.82 35.25 3.50
C ARG A 227 -10.70 34.23 3.79
N SER A 228 -10.52 33.19 2.98
CA SER A 228 -9.46 32.20 3.17
C SER A 228 -9.03 31.56 1.85
N THR A 229 -7.74 31.30 1.69
CA THR A 229 -7.23 30.44 0.62
C THR A 229 -7.50 28.99 0.99
N GLN A 230 -8.04 28.23 0.04
CA GLN A 230 -8.17 26.78 0.12
C GLN A 230 -7.33 26.14 -0.99
N TYR A 231 -7.03 24.85 -0.87
CA TYR A 231 -6.25 24.11 -1.84
C TYR A 231 -7.02 22.86 -2.21
N LEU A 232 -7.40 22.74 -3.48
CA LEU A 232 -8.13 21.60 -4.01
C LEU A 232 -7.17 20.69 -4.75
N TYR A 233 -7.05 19.45 -4.27
CA TYR A 233 -6.30 18.36 -4.87
C TYR A 233 -7.28 17.47 -5.61
N VAL A 234 -6.93 17.07 -6.82
CA VAL A 234 -7.72 16.17 -7.67
C VAL A 234 -6.79 15.12 -8.26
N CYS A 235 -7.18 13.85 -8.22
CA CYS A 235 -6.53 12.79 -8.98
C CYS A 235 -7.58 12.04 -9.80
N HIS A 236 -7.29 11.81 -11.07
CA HIS A 236 -8.05 10.95 -11.96
C HIS A 236 -7.35 9.60 -12.15
N TYR A 237 -8.12 8.52 -12.12
CA TYR A 237 -7.63 7.13 -12.13
C TYR A 237 -8.24 6.37 -13.31
N CYS A 238 -7.44 5.81 -14.21
CA CYS A 238 -7.94 5.20 -15.45
C CYS A 238 -7.41 3.76 -15.62
N HIS A 239 -8.22 2.75 -15.94
CA HIS A 239 -9.68 2.77 -16.03
C HIS A 239 -10.34 3.21 -14.72
N GLU A 240 -11.57 3.71 -14.81
CA GLU A 240 -12.36 4.08 -13.65
C GLU A 240 -12.55 2.90 -12.70
N GLY A 241 -12.44 3.20 -11.40
CA GLY A 241 -12.70 2.21 -10.35
C GLY A 241 -14.10 2.33 -9.77
N ASN A 242 -14.28 1.71 -8.61
CA ASN A 242 -15.50 1.81 -7.81
C ASN A 242 -16.78 1.41 -8.57
N ASP A 243 -16.69 0.37 -9.40
CA ASP A 243 -17.86 -0.30 -9.97
C ASP A 243 -18.88 -0.57 -8.83
N PRO A 244 -20.10 -0.01 -8.91
CA PRO A 244 -21.10 -0.12 -7.85
C PRO A 244 -21.38 -1.56 -7.43
N ASP A 245 -21.26 -2.52 -8.35
CA ASP A 245 -21.53 -3.93 -8.08
C ASP A 245 -20.35 -4.68 -7.45
N LYS A 246 -19.15 -4.08 -7.44
CA LYS A 246 -17.89 -4.73 -7.00
C LYS A 246 -17.08 -3.91 -6.02
N LYS A 247 -17.62 -2.81 -5.50
CA LYS A 247 -16.90 -1.87 -4.64
C LYS A 247 -16.31 -2.50 -3.37
N ASN A 248 -16.93 -3.57 -2.85
CA ASN A 248 -16.42 -4.34 -1.72
C ASN A 248 -15.24 -5.30 -2.08
N VAL A 249 -14.95 -5.48 -3.36
CA VAL A 249 -13.89 -6.34 -3.91
C VAL A 249 -13.07 -5.61 -4.99
N PRO A 250 -12.29 -4.57 -4.62
CA PRO A 250 -11.60 -3.69 -5.59
C PRO A 250 -10.47 -4.38 -6.38
N TYR A 251 -10.09 -5.60 -5.99
CA TYR A 251 -9.08 -6.43 -6.63
C TYR A 251 -9.43 -7.90 -6.40
N ASN A 252 -8.79 -8.82 -7.13
CA ASN A 252 -8.92 -10.25 -6.85
C ASN A 252 -8.02 -10.63 -5.69
N MET A 253 -8.60 -11.19 -4.62
CA MET A 253 -7.82 -11.77 -3.53
C MET A 253 -7.00 -12.98 -4.01
N GLY A 254 -5.70 -12.99 -3.75
CA GLY A 254 -4.83 -14.12 -4.07
C GLY A 254 -3.35 -13.82 -3.88
N THR A 255 -2.51 -14.81 -4.17
CA THR A 255 -1.04 -14.62 -4.18
C THR A 255 -0.69 -13.49 -5.15
N PRO A 256 0.19 -12.54 -4.75
CA PRO A 256 0.64 -11.46 -5.63
C PRO A 256 1.05 -11.96 -7.01
N CYS A 257 0.57 -11.26 -8.04
CA CYS A 257 0.80 -11.56 -9.46
C CYS A 257 0.34 -12.94 -9.96
N LYS A 258 -0.51 -13.68 -9.22
CA LYS A 258 -1.01 -14.98 -9.69
C LYS A 258 -1.75 -14.88 -11.03
N ASP A 259 -2.42 -13.76 -11.30
CA ASP A 259 -3.17 -13.55 -12.53
C ASP A 259 -2.30 -12.98 -13.67
N CYS A 260 -1.02 -12.68 -13.40
CA CYS A 260 -0.06 -12.09 -14.35
C CYS A 260 1.38 -12.64 -14.15
N PRO A 261 1.59 -13.98 -14.20
CA PRO A 261 2.84 -14.60 -13.77
C PRO A 261 4.07 -14.18 -14.58
N ASN A 262 3.89 -13.79 -15.84
CA ASN A 262 4.97 -13.37 -16.74
C ASN A 262 5.16 -11.84 -16.77
N ASP A 263 4.26 -11.09 -16.15
CA ASP A 263 4.17 -9.64 -16.23
C ASP A 263 4.06 -9.08 -14.81
N CYS A 264 5.03 -9.41 -13.98
CA CYS A 264 5.05 -9.05 -12.56
C CYS A 264 6.31 -8.26 -12.20
N GLU A 265 6.13 -7.09 -11.61
CA GLU A 265 7.20 -6.28 -11.06
C GLU A 265 6.86 -5.92 -9.62
N ASP A 266 7.65 -6.45 -8.67
CA ASP A 266 7.50 -6.17 -7.24
C ASP A 266 6.04 -6.23 -6.78
N ARG A 267 5.41 -7.41 -6.94
CA ARG A 267 4.02 -7.72 -6.53
C ARG A 267 2.91 -6.99 -7.31
N LEU A 268 3.23 -6.25 -8.37
CA LEU A 268 2.25 -5.58 -9.24
C LEU A 268 2.31 -6.13 -10.66
N CYS A 269 1.14 -6.29 -11.29
CA CYS A 269 1.02 -6.67 -12.70
C CYS A 269 1.42 -5.53 -13.64
N THR A 270 2.04 -5.84 -14.77
CA THR A 270 2.52 -4.87 -15.77
C THR A 270 1.91 -5.06 -17.16
N ASN A 271 0.88 -5.91 -17.28
CA ASN A 271 0.14 -6.21 -18.51
C ASN A 271 -1.30 -5.67 -18.49
N PRO A 272 -1.51 -4.33 -18.46
CA PRO A 272 -2.85 -3.76 -18.53
C PRO A 272 -3.46 -4.00 -19.91
N CYS A 273 -4.77 -4.23 -19.97
CA CYS A 273 -5.50 -4.15 -21.23
C CYS A 273 -5.57 -2.69 -21.66
N LEU A 274 -5.04 -2.37 -22.85
CA LEU A 274 -5.03 -0.99 -23.37
C LEU A 274 -6.34 -0.56 -24.04
N TYR A 275 -7.22 -1.53 -24.28
CA TYR A 275 -8.54 -1.30 -24.84
C TYR A 275 -9.57 -1.11 -23.73
N TYR A 276 -10.72 -0.55 -24.11
CA TYR A 276 -11.83 -0.34 -23.20
C TYR A 276 -13.12 -0.86 -23.84
N ASP A 277 -14.00 -1.40 -23.00
CA ASP A 277 -15.33 -1.81 -23.39
C ASP A 277 -16.31 -0.66 -23.14
N GLU A 278 -16.87 -0.12 -24.21
CA GLU A 278 -17.88 0.93 -24.19
C GLU A 278 -19.26 0.40 -23.74
N SER A 279 -19.41 -0.92 -23.54
CA SER A 279 -20.63 -1.56 -23.06
C SER A 279 -20.35 -2.49 -21.88
N ASN A 280 -21.19 -2.41 -20.86
CA ASN A 280 -21.14 -3.31 -19.70
C ASN A 280 -21.60 -4.75 -20.00
N LYS A 281 -22.15 -5.02 -21.20
CA LYS A 281 -22.67 -6.35 -21.60
C LYS A 281 -21.72 -7.11 -22.52
N CYS A 282 -20.46 -6.70 -22.61
CA CYS A 282 -19.53 -7.22 -23.61
C CYS A 282 -19.27 -8.72 -23.48
N LYS A 283 -19.19 -9.26 -22.26
CA LYS A 283 -19.05 -10.70 -22.04
C LYS A 283 -20.20 -11.49 -22.68
N THR A 284 -21.45 -11.16 -22.34
CA THR A 284 -22.64 -11.82 -22.88
C THR A 284 -22.78 -11.62 -24.38
N GLN A 285 -22.43 -10.44 -24.90
CA GLN A 285 -22.46 -10.17 -26.34
C GLN A 285 -21.41 -10.97 -27.12
N LYS A 286 -20.18 -11.10 -26.59
CA LYS A 286 -19.13 -11.96 -27.17
C LYS A 286 -19.59 -13.42 -27.22
N GLU A 287 -20.20 -13.93 -26.13
CA GLU A 287 -20.70 -15.29 -26.06
C GLU A 287 -21.83 -15.56 -27.08
N ALA A 288 -22.75 -14.59 -27.26
CA ALA A 288 -23.91 -14.75 -28.14
C ALA A 288 -23.61 -14.53 -29.63
N LEU A 289 -22.77 -13.56 -29.97
CA LEU A 289 -22.58 -13.08 -31.35
C LEU A 289 -21.15 -13.24 -31.88
N GLY A 290 -20.18 -13.46 -30.99
CA GLY A 290 -18.76 -13.48 -31.34
C GLY A 290 -18.16 -12.10 -31.62
N CYS A 291 -16.84 -12.01 -31.60
CA CYS A 291 -16.09 -10.76 -31.81
C CYS A 291 -16.10 -10.24 -33.25
N SER A 292 -16.54 -11.05 -34.22
CA SER A 292 -16.69 -10.64 -35.62
C SER A 292 -17.97 -9.83 -35.86
N HIS A 293 -18.97 -9.95 -34.97
CA HIS A 293 -20.20 -9.18 -35.08
C HIS A 293 -19.93 -7.68 -34.90
N LEU A 294 -20.49 -6.85 -35.79
CA LEU A 294 -20.15 -5.42 -35.91
C LEU A 294 -20.28 -4.67 -34.58
N SER A 295 -21.38 -4.87 -33.85
CA SER A 295 -21.59 -4.20 -32.55
C SER A 295 -20.56 -4.62 -31.51
N VAL A 296 -20.21 -5.91 -31.43
CA VAL A 296 -19.25 -6.42 -30.46
C VAL A 296 -17.85 -5.90 -30.79
N LYS A 297 -17.48 -5.94 -32.07
CA LYS A 297 -16.21 -5.40 -32.54
C LYS A 297 -16.04 -3.90 -32.22
N LEU A 298 -17.12 -3.13 -32.28
CA LEU A 298 -17.08 -1.68 -32.05
C LEU A 298 -17.05 -1.32 -30.56
N PHE A 299 -17.89 -1.97 -29.75
CA PHE A 299 -18.12 -1.59 -28.35
C PHE A 299 -17.40 -2.47 -27.32
N CYS A 300 -16.85 -3.62 -27.72
CA CYS A 300 -16.28 -4.62 -26.81
C CYS A 300 -14.83 -4.96 -27.11
N LYS A 301 -14.02 -3.92 -27.33
CA LYS A 301 -12.62 -4.08 -27.75
C LYS A 301 -11.78 -4.78 -26.69
N ALA A 302 -11.88 -4.42 -25.41
CA ALA A 302 -11.14 -5.09 -24.35
C ALA A 302 -11.57 -6.55 -24.18
N THR A 303 -12.87 -6.82 -24.26
CA THR A 303 -13.39 -8.20 -24.21
C THR A 303 -12.91 -9.05 -25.39
N CYS A 304 -12.69 -8.45 -26.56
CA CYS A 304 -12.31 -9.17 -27.78
C CYS A 304 -10.82 -9.21 -28.10
N LEU A 305 -10.03 -8.25 -27.61
CA LEU A 305 -8.62 -8.08 -27.99
C LEU A 305 -7.65 -8.32 -26.83
N CYS A 306 -8.13 -8.36 -25.59
CA CYS A 306 -7.31 -8.65 -24.41
C CYS A 306 -7.71 -10.01 -23.83
N ASP A 307 -6.91 -11.04 -24.10
CA ASP A 307 -7.16 -12.39 -23.62
C ASP A 307 -6.31 -12.73 -22.38
N THR A 308 -5.15 -12.08 -22.23
CA THR A 308 -4.18 -12.36 -21.14
C THR A 308 -3.96 -11.19 -20.20
N GLU A 309 -4.29 -9.98 -20.67
CA GLU A 309 -4.11 -8.72 -19.97
C GLU A 309 -5.18 -8.53 -18.89
N ILE A 310 -4.81 -7.80 -17.83
CA ILE A 310 -5.74 -7.47 -16.74
C ILE A 310 -6.73 -6.40 -17.21
N LYS A 311 -8.03 -6.63 -17.00
CA LYS A 311 -9.14 -5.73 -17.35
C LYS A 311 -10.28 -5.79 -16.35
#